data_AF-A0A0H4X012-F1
#
_entry.id   AF-A0A0H4X012-F1
#
_cell.length_a   1.000
_cell.length_b   1.000
_cell.length_c   1.000
_cell.angle_alpha   90.00
_cell.angle_beta   90.00
_cell.angle_gamma   90.00
#
_symmetry.space_group_name_H-M   'P 1'
#
loop_
_entity.id
_entity.type
_entity.pdbx_description
1 polymer ?
#
loop_
_entity_poly.entity_id
_entity_poly.type
_entity_poly.pdbx_seq_one_letter_code
_entity_poly.pdbx_strand_id
1 'polypeptide(L)'
;MYLAGMLSVMALGCSSGASHPVQRRAPQTVDTCQDTLSCCLTRNPRVPGNCGLTEAQAALYLDSLRARPARGAGAPGYPARDWQEACADTHSRCVDGMERWEGNCNACLRLCKAEREWPADVCYRR
;
A
#
# COMPACT_ATOMS: atom_id res chain seq x y z
N MET A 1 56.27 4.99 41.30
CA MET A 1 55.24 5.95 41.75
C MET A 1 55.51 7.30 41.10
N TYR A 2 54.78 7.64 40.04
CA TYR A 2 54.50 9.02 39.60
C TYR A 2 53.24 8.94 38.73
N LEU A 3 52.09 9.22 39.36
CA LEU A 3 50.79 9.42 38.71
C LEU A 3 50.79 10.83 38.14
N ALA A 4 50.83 10.96 36.81
CA ALA A 4 50.70 12.23 36.09
C ALA A 4 49.36 12.27 35.37
N GLY A 5 48.55 13.26 35.72
CA GLY A 5 47.24 13.51 35.15
C GLY A 5 47.23 14.48 33.97
N MET A 6 45.99 14.77 33.56
CA MET A 6 45.47 15.78 32.62
C MET A 6 45.19 15.36 31.16
N LEU A 7 43.89 15.14 30.92
CA LEU A 7 43.02 15.81 29.93
C LEU A 7 43.55 16.01 28.50
N SER A 8 42.89 15.36 27.53
CA SER A 8 42.60 15.96 26.22
C SER A 8 41.35 15.33 25.60
N VAL A 9 40.24 16.07 25.69
CA VAL A 9 39.06 15.91 24.85
C VAL A 9 39.46 16.33 23.43
N MET A 10 39.44 15.40 22.49
CA MET A 10 39.48 15.72 21.06
C MET A 10 38.17 15.23 20.46
N ALA A 11 37.24 16.18 20.36
CA ALA A 11 36.05 16.07 19.53
C ALA A 11 36.48 15.88 18.07
N LEU A 12 36.14 14.73 17.49
CA LEU A 12 36.03 14.59 16.04
C LEU A 12 34.54 14.52 15.72
N GLY A 13 33.96 15.72 15.63
CA GLY A 13 32.76 15.92 14.84
C GLY A 13 33.10 15.70 13.37
N CYS A 14 32.46 14.69 12.77
CA CYS A 14 32.37 14.56 11.33
C CYS A 14 30.93 14.77 10.90
N SER A 15 30.76 15.87 10.16
CA SER A 15 29.68 16.19 9.23
C SER A 15 28.28 16.36 9.78
N SER A 16 27.92 17.64 9.88
CA SER A 16 26.60 18.19 9.64
C SER A 16 25.93 17.57 8.41
N GLY A 17 25.15 16.53 8.62
CA GLY A 17 23.88 16.33 7.92
C GLY A 17 22.77 16.74 8.89
N ALA A 18 22.00 17.76 8.54
CA ALA A 18 21.03 18.42 9.40
C ALA A 18 20.16 17.46 10.24
N SER A 19 20.10 17.72 11.54
CA SER A 19 19.40 16.94 12.56
C SER A 19 17.88 16.91 12.36
N HIS A 20 17.37 15.71 12.08
CA HIS A 20 16.30 14.97 12.78
C HIS A 20 14.89 15.58 12.94
N PRO A 21 13.86 14.72 12.88
CA PRO A 21 13.53 13.99 14.10
C PRO A 21 13.49 12.46 13.91
N VAL A 22 14.06 11.76 14.90
CA VAL A 22 13.47 10.54 15.46
C VAL A 22 13.16 9.44 14.43
N GLN A 23 14.21 8.70 14.04
CA GLN A 23 14.01 7.30 13.68
C GLN A 23 14.03 6.48 14.98
N ARG A 24 13.08 6.73 15.88
CA ARG A 24 12.67 5.63 16.76
C ARG A 24 12.17 4.57 15.80
N ARG A 25 12.87 3.43 15.75
CA ARG A 25 12.35 2.21 15.14
C ARG A 25 11.10 1.87 15.94
N ALA A 26 9.97 2.45 15.52
CA ALA A 26 8.68 2.12 16.06
C ALA A 26 8.45 0.64 15.71
N PRO A 27 7.93 -0.16 16.64
CA PRO A 27 7.63 -1.56 16.38
C PRO A 27 6.79 -1.62 15.11
N GLN A 28 7.23 -2.48 14.20
CA GLN A 28 6.60 -2.70 12.92
C GLN A 28 5.20 -3.26 13.17
N THR A 29 4.23 -2.38 13.28
CA THR A 29 2.82 -2.67 13.00
C THR A 29 2.46 -1.85 11.77
N VAL A 30 3.20 -2.14 10.70
CA VAL A 30 2.92 -1.65 9.35
C VAL A 30 1.90 -2.62 8.78
N ASP A 31 0.61 -2.40 9.00
CA ASP A 31 -0.39 -3.27 8.34
C ASP A 31 -1.64 -2.55 7.82
N THR A 32 -1.75 -1.22 7.96
CA THR A 32 -2.96 -0.53 7.45
C THR A 32 -2.73 0.77 6.71
N CYS A 33 -1.51 1.32 6.66
CA CYS A 33 -1.27 2.52 5.88
C CYS A 33 -0.74 2.18 4.48
N GLN A 34 -1.52 2.50 3.45
CA GLN A 34 -1.23 2.17 2.05
C GLN A 34 -0.39 3.24 1.34
N ASP A 35 -0.47 4.49 1.81
CA ASP A 35 0.21 5.65 1.23
C ASP A 35 0.79 6.57 2.34
N THR A 36 1.78 7.40 2.01
CA THR A 36 2.44 8.34 2.96
C THR A 36 1.45 9.21 3.74
N LEU A 37 0.38 9.68 3.10
CA LEU A 37 -0.69 10.46 3.74
C LEU A 37 -1.48 9.63 4.76
N SER A 38 -1.87 8.40 4.41
CA SER A 38 -2.54 7.47 5.34
C SER A 38 -1.66 7.11 6.54
N CYS A 39 -0.34 6.98 6.33
CA CYS A 39 0.60 6.71 7.41
C CYS A 39 0.76 7.93 8.33
N CYS A 40 0.78 9.13 7.76
CA CYS A 40 0.84 10.38 8.53
C CYS A 40 -0.41 10.55 9.41
N LEU A 41 -1.61 10.33 8.84
CA LEU A 41 -2.87 10.46 9.58
C LEU A 41 -3.03 9.42 10.68
N THR A 42 -2.63 8.17 10.42
CA THR A 42 -2.64 7.10 11.43
C THR A 42 -1.74 7.46 12.62
N ARG A 43 -0.62 8.14 12.37
CA ARG A 43 0.29 8.62 13.43
C ARG A 43 -0.20 9.91 14.12
N ASN A 44 -1.05 10.71 13.46
CA ASN A 44 -1.50 12.02 13.94
C ASN A 44 -3.03 12.17 13.88
N PRO A 45 -3.82 11.31 14.54
CA PRO A 45 -5.28 11.25 14.36
C PRO A 45 -6.02 12.48 14.88
N ARG A 46 -5.44 13.24 15.82
CA ARG A 46 -6.06 14.44 16.42
C ARG A 46 -5.69 15.75 15.71
N VAL A 47 -4.69 15.72 14.82
CA VAL A 47 -4.15 16.95 14.20
C VAL A 47 -3.80 16.66 12.72
N PRO A 48 -4.80 16.54 11.84
CA PRO A 48 -4.58 16.25 10.42
C PRO A 48 -3.82 17.36 9.67
N GLY A 49 -3.83 18.59 10.21
CA GLY A 49 -3.07 19.72 9.67
C GLY A 49 -1.56 19.45 9.58
N ASN A 50 -1.01 18.61 10.46
CA ASN A 50 0.39 18.19 10.41
C ASN A 50 0.72 17.33 9.17
N CYS A 51 -0.32 16.78 8.52
CA CYS A 51 -0.21 15.99 7.30
C CYS A 51 -0.60 16.81 6.04
N GLY A 52 -0.80 18.12 6.19
CA GLY A 52 -1.18 19.02 5.09
C GLY A 52 -2.67 18.93 4.69
N LEU A 53 -3.52 18.35 5.53
CA LEU A 53 -4.96 18.23 5.30
C LEU A 53 -5.73 19.08 6.31
N THR A 54 -6.76 19.78 5.85
CA THR A 54 -7.79 20.31 6.76
C THR A 54 -8.59 19.16 7.38
N GLU A 55 -9.30 19.42 8.48
CA GLU A 55 -10.13 18.41 9.15
C GLU A 55 -11.15 17.77 8.19
N ALA A 56 -11.80 18.58 7.35
CA ALA A 56 -12.74 18.11 6.34
C ALA A 56 -12.06 17.23 5.28
N GLN A 57 -10.89 17.63 4.79
CA GLN A 57 -10.14 16.83 3.81
C GLN A 57 -9.60 15.54 4.41
N ALA A 58 -9.22 15.54 5.69
CA ALA A 58 -8.79 14.33 6.38
C ALA A 58 -9.96 13.36 6.59
N ALA A 59 -11.14 13.84 6.93
CA ALA A 59 -12.35 13.02 7.01
C ALA A 59 -12.68 12.38 5.65
N LEU A 60 -12.68 13.17 4.57
CA LEU A 60 -12.91 12.67 3.21
C LEU A 60 -11.81 11.69 2.76
N TYR A 61 -10.56 11.94 3.11
CA TYR A 61 -9.45 11.05 2.77
C TYR A 61 -9.54 9.73 3.55
N LEU A 62 -9.84 9.76 4.85
CA LEU A 62 -10.05 8.55 5.66
C LEU A 62 -11.28 7.77 5.18
N ASP A 63 -12.35 8.45 4.78
CA ASP A 63 -13.52 7.83 4.17
C ASP A 63 -13.15 7.16 2.83
N SER A 64 -12.36 7.83 2.00
CA SER A 64 -11.84 7.26 0.76
C SER A 64 -10.96 6.03 0.99
N LEU A 65 -10.21 5.98 2.10
CA LEU A 65 -9.41 4.80 2.47
C LEU A 65 -10.30 3.64 2.94
N ARG A 66 -11.42 3.92 3.60
CA ARG A 66 -12.41 2.89 3.99
C ARG A 66 -13.18 2.37 2.77
N ALA A 67 -13.44 3.25 1.80
CA ALA A 67 -14.08 2.91 0.54
C ALA A 67 -13.14 2.19 -0.44
N ARG A 68 -11.83 2.27 -0.24
CA ARG A 68 -10.86 1.55 -1.05
C ARG A 68 -10.84 0.09 -0.61
N PRO A 69 -11.06 -0.86 -1.54
CA PRO A 69 -10.75 -2.25 -1.25
C PRO A 69 -9.31 -2.34 -0.76
N ALA A 70 -9.05 -3.07 0.33
CA ALA A 70 -7.69 -3.47 0.63
C ALA A 70 -7.11 -4.07 -0.66
N ARG A 71 -5.87 -3.75 -1.05
CA ARG A 71 -5.26 -4.46 -2.18
C ARG A 71 -5.28 -5.96 -1.82
N GLY A 72 -6.22 -6.71 -2.42
CA GLY A 72 -6.52 -8.11 -2.08
C GLY A 72 -7.91 -8.41 -1.48
N ALA A 73 -8.77 -7.43 -1.20
CA ALA A 73 -10.15 -7.67 -0.76
C ALA A 73 -11.10 -6.70 -1.46
N GLY A 74 -11.88 -7.20 -2.44
CA GLY A 74 -12.95 -6.46 -3.12
C GLY A 74 -13.87 -5.75 -2.11
N ALA A 75 -14.23 -4.50 -2.41
CA ALA A 75 -14.97 -3.64 -1.50
C ALA A 75 -16.48 -3.92 -1.63
N PRO A 76 -17.19 -4.20 -0.53
CA PRO A 76 -18.64 -4.32 -0.57
C PRO A 76 -19.25 -2.91 -0.54
N GLY A 77 -19.86 -2.47 -1.64
CA GLY A 77 -20.66 -1.24 -1.61
C GLY A 77 -20.92 -0.56 -2.96
N TYR A 78 -20.16 -0.89 -3.99
CA TYR A 78 -20.57 -0.64 -5.37
C TYR A 78 -20.77 -2.00 -6.02
N PRO A 79 -21.93 -2.31 -6.63
CA PRO A 79 -22.03 -3.49 -7.46
C PRO A 79 -21.15 -3.20 -8.67
N ALA A 80 -19.87 -3.52 -8.59
CA ALA A 80 -19.00 -3.66 -9.73
C ALA A 80 -19.50 -4.91 -10.46
N ARG A 81 -20.66 -4.73 -11.12
CA ARG A 81 -21.52 -5.70 -11.79
C ARG A 81 -20.90 -7.09 -11.70
N ASP A 82 -21.19 -7.87 -10.66
CA ASP A 82 -20.47 -9.06 -10.14
C ASP A 82 -19.47 -9.78 -11.07
N TRP A 83 -19.83 -9.94 -12.35
CA TRP A 83 -18.95 -10.36 -13.42
C TRP A 83 -17.68 -9.50 -13.64
N GLN A 84 -17.69 -8.19 -13.40
CA GLN A 84 -16.54 -7.30 -13.66
C GLN A 84 -15.39 -7.61 -12.72
N GLU A 85 -15.69 -7.75 -11.44
CA GLU A 85 -14.71 -8.15 -10.43
C GLU A 85 -14.25 -9.59 -10.68
N ALA A 86 -15.18 -10.50 -11.03
CA ALA A 86 -14.83 -11.88 -11.36
C ALA A 86 -13.88 -11.95 -12.58
N CYS A 87 -14.14 -11.20 -13.65
CA CYS A 87 -13.27 -11.11 -14.82
C CYS A 87 -11.91 -10.52 -14.47
N ALA A 88 -11.87 -9.47 -13.64
CA ALA A 88 -10.64 -8.80 -13.26
C ALA A 88 -9.77 -9.68 -12.35
N ASP A 89 -10.35 -10.31 -11.33
CA ASP A 89 -9.66 -11.25 -10.44
C ASP A 89 -9.10 -12.44 -11.23
N THR A 90 -9.91 -13.02 -12.12
CA THR A 90 -9.48 -14.16 -12.94
C THR A 90 -8.39 -13.75 -13.93
N HIS A 91 -8.47 -12.56 -14.52
CA HIS A 91 -7.42 -12.02 -15.38
C HIS A 91 -6.10 -11.81 -14.63
N SER A 92 -6.12 -11.24 -13.42
CA SER A 92 -4.93 -11.10 -12.58
C SER A 92 -4.29 -12.47 -12.29
N ARG A 93 -5.09 -13.48 -11.93
CA ARG A 93 -4.59 -14.85 -11.71
C ARG A 93 -4.01 -15.49 -12.97
N CYS A 94 -4.55 -15.16 -14.14
CA CYS A 94 -4.05 -15.63 -15.43
C CYS A 94 -2.71 -14.98 -15.77
N VAL A 95 -2.59 -13.66 -15.56
CA VAL A 95 -1.35 -12.90 -15.78
C VAL A 95 -0.25 -13.31 -14.80
N ASP A 96 -0.59 -13.51 -13.53
CA ASP A 96 0.37 -13.92 -12.50
C ASP A 96 0.82 -15.38 -12.68
N GLY A 97 -0.02 -16.20 -13.31
CA GLY A 97 0.16 -17.64 -13.43
C GLY A 97 0.29 -18.14 -14.85
N MET A 98 0.76 -17.34 -15.82
CA MET A 98 0.65 -17.64 -17.26
C MET A 98 1.06 -19.07 -17.65
N GLU A 99 2.02 -19.67 -16.95
CA GLU A 99 2.51 -21.05 -17.18
C GLU A 99 1.47 -22.14 -16.89
N ARG A 100 0.46 -21.81 -16.07
CA ARG A 100 -0.61 -22.71 -15.59
C ARG A 100 -1.97 -22.34 -16.17
N TRP A 101 -2.02 -21.42 -17.12
CA TRP A 101 -3.25 -20.97 -17.74
C TRP A 101 -3.21 -21.21 -19.24
N GLU A 102 -4.32 -21.72 -19.77
CA GLU A 102 -4.54 -21.91 -21.20
C GLU A 102 -5.14 -20.62 -21.79
N GLY A 103 -4.75 -20.26 -23.01
CA GLY A 103 -5.27 -19.09 -23.72
C GLY A 103 -4.55 -17.77 -23.42
N ASN A 104 -4.87 -16.73 -24.19
CA ASN A 104 -4.30 -15.40 -23.99
C ASN A 104 -5.13 -14.61 -22.98
N CYS A 105 -4.59 -14.35 -21.78
CA CYS A 105 -5.30 -13.68 -20.69
C CYS A 105 -6.00 -12.37 -21.11
N ASN A 106 -5.36 -11.55 -21.97
CA ASN A 106 -5.96 -10.29 -22.43
C ASN A 106 -7.12 -10.53 -23.41
N ALA A 107 -7.03 -11.54 -24.26
CA ALA A 107 -8.13 -11.95 -25.12
C ALA A 107 -9.31 -12.49 -24.29
N CYS A 108 -9.02 -13.33 -23.27
CA CYS A 108 -10.01 -13.85 -22.33
C CYS A 108 -10.75 -12.72 -21.60
N LEU A 109 -10.03 -11.69 -21.14
CA LEU A 109 -10.63 -10.53 -20.49
C LEU A 109 -11.56 -9.75 -21.44
N ARG A 110 -11.24 -9.67 -22.74
CA ARG A 110 -12.11 -9.02 -23.73
C ARG A 110 -13.42 -9.81 -23.92
N LEU A 111 -13.33 -11.13 -24.02
CA LEU A 111 -14.50 -12.01 -24.10
C LEU A 111 -15.34 -11.94 -22.83
N CYS A 112 -14.69 -11.95 -21.66
CA CYS A 112 -15.35 -11.83 -20.37
C CYS A 112 -16.15 -10.54 -20.25
N LYS A 113 -15.66 -9.44 -20.84
CA LYS A 113 -16.41 -8.18 -20.92
C LYS A 113 -17.59 -8.19 -21.89
N ALA A 114 -17.49 -8.97 -22.97
CA ALA A 114 -18.56 -9.10 -23.96
C ALA A 114 -19.70 -9.96 -23.42
N GLU A 115 -19.38 -11.16 -22.93
CA GLU A 115 -20.34 -12.14 -22.43
C GLU A 115 -20.78 -11.88 -20.98
N ARG A 116 -20.04 -11.02 -20.26
CA ARG A 116 -20.20 -10.79 -18.82
C ARG A 116 -19.99 -12.07 -18.00
N GLU A 117 -19.18 -12.99 -18.52
CA GLU A 117 -18.83 -14.26 -17.89
C GLU A 117 -17.47 -14.73 -18.41
N TRP A 118 -16.67 -15.35 -17.55
CA TRP A 118 -15.35 -15.82 -17.95
C TRP A 118 -15.44 -17.05 -18.86
N PRO A 119 -14.79 -17.03 -20.04
CA PRO A 119 -14.87 -18.12 -21.00
C PRO A 119 -13.98 -19.31 -20.56
N ALA A 120 -14.52 -20.16 -19.68
CA ALA A 120 -13.79 -21.29 -19.09
C ALA A 120 -13.51 -22.43 -20.08
N ASP A 121 -14.13 -22.42 -21.25
CA ASP A 121 -13.91 -23.35 -22.36
C ASP A 121 -12.58 -23.10 -23.09
N VAL A 122 -12.20 -21.82 -23.23
CA VAL A 122 -10.95 -21.42 -23.91
C VAL A 122 -9.88 -20.91 -22.96
N CYS A 123 -10.28 -20.47 -21.76
CA CYS A 123 -9.38 -19.85 -20.79
C CYS A 123 -9.57 -20.50 -19.41
N TYR A 124 -8.76 -21.52 -19.12
CA TYR A 124 -8.83 -22.27 -17.86
C TYR A 124 -7.44 -22.51 -17.29
N ARG A 125 -7.40 -22.81 -15.98
CA ARG A 125 -6.18 -23.23 -15.32
C ARG A 125 -5.91 -24.71 -15.62
N ARG A 126 -4.69 -25.03 -16.03
CA ARG A 126 -4.19 -26.40 -16.23
C ARG A 126 -3.76 -27.05 -14.93
#